data_AF-A0A0S7YBV3-F1
#
_entry.id   AF-A0A0S7YBV3-F1
#
_cell.length_a   1.000
_cell.length_b   1.000
_cell.length_c   1.000
_cell.angle_alpha   90.00
_cell.angle_beta   90.00
_cell.angle_gamma   90.00
#
_symmetry.space_group_name_H-M   'P 1'
#
loop_
_entity.id
_entity.type
_entity.pdbx_description
1 polymer ?
#
loop_
_entity_poly.entity_id
_entity_poly.type
_entity_poly.pdbx_seq_one_letter_code
_entity_poly.pdbx_strand_id
1 'polypeptide(L)' 'MKDHLFLLSIFFVIINIIQTRLIASYNLLVRGGIMVALMEIIEAPLIIYLLLRGGVDIFFLVVVTEITQWLIIAHLATKS' A
#
# COMPACT_ATOMS: atom_id res chain seq x y z
N MET A 1 6.39 -15.59 -16.41
CA MET A 1 5.14 -15.40 -15.61
C MET A 1 5.46 -15.07 -14.15
N LYS A 2 6.32 -15.85 -13.47
CA LYS A 2 6.81 -15.51 -12.12
C LYS A 2 7.55 -14.17 -12.07
N ASP A 3 8.32 -13.83 -13.10
CA ASP A 3 9.09 -12.57 -13.14
C ASP A 3 8.20 -11.32 -13.20
N HIS A 4 7.08 -11.38 -13.93
CA HIS A 4 6.11 -10.28 -13.97
C HIS A 4 5.38 -10.11 -12.64
N LEU A 5 5.02 -11.21 -11.98
CA LEU A 5 4.40 -11.16 -10.65
C LEU A 5 5.36 -10.56 -9.62
N PHE A 6 6.64 -10.94 -9.67
CA PHE A 6 7.67 -10.37 -8.81
C PHE A 6 7.85 -8.86 -9.03
N LEU A 7 7.89 -8.42 -10.29
CA LEU A 7 7.96 -6.98 -10.61
C LEU A 7 6.73 -6.22 -10.13
N LEU A 8 5.52 -6.77 -10.30
CA LEU A 8 4.28 -6.18 -9.82
C LEU A 8 4.23 -6.11 -8.29
N SER A 9 4.76 -7.13 -7.61
CA SER A 9 4.92 -7.13 -6.15
C SER A 9 5.89 -6.05 -5.67
N ILE A 10 7.00 -5.82 -6.36
CA ILE A 10 7.91 -4.71 -6.06
C ILE A 10 7.20 -3.37 -6.28
N PHE A 11 6.49 -3.24 -7.40
CA PHE A 11 5.74 -2.03 -7.72
C PHE A 11 4.69 -1.70 -6.67
N PHE A 12 3.95 -2.71 -6.20
CA PHE A 12 3.01 -2.62 -5.08
C PHE A 12 3.69 -2.08 -3.80
N VAL A 13 4.83 -2.66 -3.39
CA VAL A 13 5.57 -2.16 -2.22
C VAL A 13 6.01 -0.70 -2.38
N ILE A 14 6.44 -0.31 -3.58
CA ILE A 14 6.84 1.08 -3.87
C ILE A 14 5.65 2.04 -3.76
N ILE A 15 4.47 1.66 -4.28
CA ILE A 15 3.25 2.46 -4.17
C ILE A 15 2.91 2.71 -2.70
N ASN A 16 2.90 1.65 -1.88
CA ASN A 16 2.63 1.71 -0.45
C ASN A 16 3.61 2.68 0.29
N ILE A 17 4.91 2.60 -0.04
CA ILE A 17 5.91 3.53 0.54
C ILE A 17 5.61 4.99 0.14
N ILE A 18 5.24 5.24 -1.13
CA ILE A 18 4.92 6.57 -1.63
C ILE A 18 3.64 7.11 -0.96
N GLN A 19 2.59 6.30 -0.85
CA GLN A 19 1.35 6.66 -0.14
C GLN A 19 1.63 7.07 1.31
N THR A 20 2.38 6.23 2.04
CA THR A 20 2.77 6.51 3.43
C THR A 20 3.50 7.85 3.56
N ARG A 21 4.41 8.17 2.63
CA ARG A 21 5.15 9.45 2.59
C ARG A 21 4.26 10.64 2.25
N LEU A 22 3.32 10.49 1.32
CA LEU A 22 2.39 11.54 0.93
C LEU A 22 1.52 11.93 2.14
N ILE A 23 0.97 10.95 2.87
CA ILE A 23 0.18 11.19 4.08
C ILE A 23 0.99 11.98 5.12
N ALA A 24 2.21 11.53 5.38
CA ALA A 24 3.12 12.18 6.32
C ALA A 24 3.39 13.65 5.94
N SER A 25 3.41 13.95 4.64
CA SER A 25 3.64 15.30 4.12
C SER A 25 2.41 16.22 4.25
N TYR A 26 1.19 15.67 4.25
CA TYR A 26 -0.02 16.47 4.23
C TYR A 26 -0.49 16.96 5.61
N ASN A 27 0.03 16.44 6.74
CA ASN A 27 -0.22 16.87 8.14
C ASN A 27 -1.68 17.16 8.54
N LEU A 28 -2.65 16.78 7.72
CA LEU A 28 -4.08 17.01 7.88
C LEU A 28 -4.76 15.69 7.58
N LEU A 29 -5.28 15.04 8.62
CA LEU A 29 -6.02 13.76 8.55
C LEU A 29 -7.04 13.72 7.41
N VAL A 30 -7.73 14.84 7.14
CA VAL A 30 -8.74 14.92 6.09
C VAL A 30 -8.13 14.91 4.68
N ARG A 31 -7.12 15.76 4.40
CA ARG A 31 -6.50 15.82 3.07
C ARG A 31 -5.63 14.59 2.80
N GLY A 32 -4.90 14.13 3.82
CA GLY A 32 -4.16 12.87 3.78
C GLY A 32 -5.08 11.69 3.54
N GLY A 33 -6.18 11.58 4.28
CA GLY A 33 -7.15 10.49 4.12
C GLY A 33 -7.80 10.43 2.74
N ILE A 34 -8.13 11.59 2.13
CA ILE A 34 -8.66 11.63 0.75
C ILE A 34 -7.61 11.15 -0.26
N MET A 35 -6.36 11.60 -0.12
CA MET A 35 -5.27 11.15 -1.00
C MET A 35 -5.01 9.64 -0.88
N VAL A 36 -5.09 9.09 0.34
CA VAL A 36 -4.99 7.64 0.58
C VAL A 36 -6.12 6.92 -0.10
N ALA A 37 -7.37 7.33 0.14
CA ALA A 37 -8.52 6.67 -0.45
C ALA A 37 -8.43 6.64 -1.99
N LEU A 38 -7.95 7.71 -2.62
CA LEU A 38 -7.73 7.76 -4.06
C LEU A 38 -6.63 6.80 -4.53
N MET A 39 -5.51 6.74 -3.81
CA MET A 39 -4.39 5.86 -4.18
C MET A 39 -4.74 4.38 -3.93
N GLU A 40 -5.46 4.08 -2.86
CA GLU A 40 -5.99 2.75 -2.53
C GLU A 40 -6.96 2.23 -3.59
N ILE A 41 -7.81 3.10 -4.18
CA ILE A 41 -8.69 2.71 -5.28
C ILE A 41 -7.89 2.29 -6.52
N ILE A 42 -6.74 2.92 -6.77
CA ILE A 42 -5.86 2.58 -7.89
C ILE A 42 -5.08 1.30 -7.60
N GLU A 43 -4.74 1.07 -6.33
CA GLU A 43 -3.98 -0.08 -5.88
C GLU A 43 -4.82 -1.35 -5.69
N ALA A 44 -6.08 -1.23 -5.31
CA ALA A 44 -6.97 -2.36 -5.08
C ALA A 44 -7.04 -3.34 -6.28
N PRO A 45 -7.13 -2.89 -7.55
CA PRO A 45 -7.02 -3.78 -8.70
C PRO A 45 -5.70 -4.55 -8.78
N LEU A 46 -4.58 -3.92 -8.40
CA LEU A 46 -3.25 -4.56 -8.35
C LEU A 46 -3.20 -5.60 -7.23
N ILE A 47 -3.73 -5.28 -6.05
CA ILE A 47 -3.88 -6.22 -4.94
C ILE A 47 -4.71 -7.43 -5.40
N ILE A 48 -5.91 -7.21 -5.95
CA ILE A 48 -6.79 -8.29 -6.42
C ILE A 48 -6.05 -9.16 -7.45
N TYR A 49 -5.35 -8.54 -8.41
CA TYR A 49 -4.58 -9.29 -9.40
C TYR A 49 -3.47 -10.14 -8.76
N LEU A 50 -2.69 -9.55 -7.83
CA LEU A 50 -1.63 -10.23 -7.11
C LEU A 50 -2.16 -11.35 -6.22
N LEU A 51 -3.35 -11.21 -5.62
CA LEU A 51 -3.96 -12.26 -4.80
C LEU A 51 -4.52 -13.41 -5.64
N LEU A 52 -5.09 -13.11 -6.82
CA LEU A 52 -5.64 -14.13 -7.72
C LEU A 52 -4.56 -14.92 -8.46
N ARG A 53 -3.38 -14.33 -8.68
CA ARG A 53 -2.31 -14.91 -9.50
C ARG A 53 -1.03 -15.22 -8.73
N GLY A 54 -0.79 -14.53 -7.64
CA GLY A 54 0.35 -14.74 -6.75
C GLY A 54 -0.05 -15.71 -5.65
N GLY A 55 0.68 -16.83 -5.58
CA GLY A 55 0.46 -17.83 -4.54
C GLY A 55 0.71 -17.28 -3.13
N VAL A 56 0.80 -18.21 -2.17
CA VAL A 56 0.90 -17.90 -0.73
C VAL A 56 1.99 -16.87 -0.40
N ASP A 57 3.15 -16.91 -1.06
CA ASP A 57 4.25 -15.97 -0.81
C ASP A 57 3.88 -14.51 -1.15
N ILE A 58 3.18 -14.30 -2.27
CA ILE A 58 2.74 -12.96 -2.71
C ILE A 58 1.58 -12.48 -1.84
N PHE A 59 0.67 -13.38 -1.44
CA PHE A 59 -0.37 -13.07 -0.46
C PHE A 59 0.25 -12.54 0.84
N PHE A 60 1.24 -13.23 1.39
CA PHE A 60 1.92 -12.79 2.61
C PHE A 60 2.61 -11.44 2.45
N LEU A 61 3.30 -11.23 1.31
CA LEU A 61 3.92 -9.94 1.02
C LEU A 61 2.90 -8.80 1.01
N VAL A 62 1.77 -9.00 0.32
CA VAL A 62 0.68 -8.00 0.23
C VAL A 62 0.18 -7.66 1.63
N VAL A 63 -0.21 -8.67 2.41
CA VAL A 63 -0.76 -8.49 3.76
C VAL A 63 0.25 -7.79 4.69
N VAL A 64 1.51 -8.21 4.69
CA VAL A 64 2.54 -7.61 5.55
C VAL A 64 2.80 -6.16 5.18
N THR A 65 2.84 -5.84 3.88
CA THR A 65 3.06 -4.48 3.39
C THR A 65 1.90 -3.57 3.81
N GLU A 66 0.66 -4.01 3.59
CA GLU A 66 -0.55 -3.28 3.99
C GLU A 66 -0.59 -3.02 5.50
N ILE A 67 -0.39 -4.07 6.32
CA ILE A 67 -0.38 -3.93 7.78
C ILE A 67 0.70 -2.93 8.19
N THR A 68 1.90 -3.02 7.60
CA THR A 68 3.01 -2.12 7.92
C THR A 68 2.67 -0.67 7.55
N GLN A 69 2.11 -0.43 6.35
CA GLN A 69 1.63 0.88 5.92
C GLN A 69 0.63 1.46 6.93
N TRP A 70 -0.43 0.72 7.25
CA TRP A 70 -1.48 1.20 8.15
C TRP A 70 -0.99 1.43 9.58
N LEU A 71 -0.05 0.61 10.09
CA LEU A 71 0.57 0.84 11.38
C LEU A 71 1.42 2.13 11.39
N ILE A 72 2.19 2.39 10.33
CA ILE A 72 2.97 3.63 10.22
C ILE A 72 2.03 4.85 10.16
N ILE A 73 0.97 4.77 9.35
CA ILE A 73 -0.04 5.84 9.23
C ILE A 73 -0.69 6.12 10.59
N ALA A 74 -1.14 5.08 11.29
CA ALA A 74 -1.75 5.21 12.60
C ALA A 74 -0.79 5.86 13.61
N HIS A 75 0.47 5.44 13.63
CA HIS A 75 1.49 6.05 14.49
C HIS A 75 1.73 7.53 14.17
N LEU A 76 1.84 7.88 12.88
CA LEU A 76 2.00 9.27 12.45
C LEU A 76 0.78 10.13 12.82
N ALA A 77 -0.44 9.59 12.71
CA ALA A 77 -1.67 10.27 13.09
C ALA A 77 -1.74 10.61 14.59
N THR A 78 -1.14 9.79 15.47
CA THR A 78 -1.09 10.07 16.92
C THR A 78 -0.09 11.15 17.34
N LYS A 79 0.85 11.53 16.45
CA LYS A 79 1.89 12.54 16.72
C LYS A 79 1.54 13.93 16.19
N SER A 80 0.48 14.05 15.38
CA SER A 80 -0.07 15.32 14.87
C SER A 80 -1.15 15.88 15.78
#